data_AF-A0A357L784-F1
#
_entry.id   AF-A0A357L784-F1
#
_cell.length_a   1.000
_cell.length_b   1.000
_cell.length_c   1.000
_cell.angle_alpha   90.00
_cell.angle_beta   90.00
_cell.angle_gamma   90.00
#
_symmetry.space_group_name_H-M   'P 1'
#
loop_
_entity.id
_entity.type
_entity.pdbx_description
1 polymer ?
#
loop_
_entity_poly.entity_id
_entity_poly.type
_entity_poly.pdbx_seq_one_letter_code
_entity_poly.pdbx_strand_id
1 'polypeptide(L)'
;MRALSLTHRTIALIALGGAFLVSPAAVAGEKKDHEILIDIGGDGELLQDLIAMDAADIEEMRGEFAEARAEIKEAIADIEDAREDVKGVPGGGVILKIAFATARSSASIAIDEGLSQAREEIARAERALRTEDVSADERTQTQVAIATLREELDSLQAALEDLIEALRA
;
A
#
# COMPACT_ATOMS: atom_id res chain seq x y z
N MET A 1 5.41 22.91 31.54
CA MET A 1 4.58 23.23 30.37
C MET A 1 5.47 23.24 29.15
N ARG A 2 5.63 22.08 28.50
CA ARG A 2 6.29 22.00 27.18
C ARG A 2 5.20 22.26 26.15
N ALA A 3 5.40 23.28 25.32
CA ALA A 3 4.55 23.55 24.17
C ALA A 3 4.65 22.35 23.22
N LEU A 4 3.58 21.57 23.14
CA LEU A 4 3.39 20.56 22.11
C LEU A 4 3.25 21.31 20.79
N SER A 5 4.32 21.35 20.01
CA SER A 5 4.21 21.61 18.59
C SER A 5 3.44 20.46 17.99
N LEU A 6 2.21 20.76 17.56
CA LEU A 6 1.31 19.88 16.81
C LEU A 6 1.91 19.66 15.41
N THR A 7 3.01 18.91 15.32
CA THR A 7 3.45 18.32 14.06
C THR A 7 2.58 17.09 13.86
N HIS A 8 1.57 17.19 13.00
CA HIS A 8 0.94 16.00 12.38
C HIS A 8 2.08 15.16 11.81
N ARG A 9 2.39 14.05 12.47
CA ARG A 9 3.33 13.04 12.00
C ARG A 9 2.48 11.89 11.51
N THR A 10 1.83 12.12 10.38
CA THR A 10 1.12 11.09 9.64
C THR A 10 2.14 10.01 9.28
N ILE A 11 1.83 8.74 9.59
CA ILE A 11 2.52 7.61 8.98
C ILE A 11 2.16 7.69 7.49
N ALA A 12 3.02 8.32 6.71
CA ALA A 12 2.79 8.48 5.29
C ALA A 12 3.09 7.15 4.60
N LEU A 13 2.06 6.42 4.16
CA LEU A 13 2.24 5.33 3.20
C LEU A 13 2.74 5.94 1.86
N ILE A 14 4.04 5.78 1.54
CA ILE A 14 4.75 6.31 0.34
C ILE A 14 5.26 5.22 -0.66
N ALA A 15 5.27 5.55 -1.96
CA ALA A 15 5.24 4.82 -3.24
C ALA A 15 5.98 3.46 -3.37
N LEU A 16 5.26 2.43 -3.85
CA LEU A 16 5.88 1.31 -4.56
C LEU A 16 5.68 1.51 -6.06
N GLY A 17 6.78 1.83 -6.74
CA GLY A 17 6.85 2.05 -8.19
C GLY A 17 6.47 0.82 -9.00
N GLY A 18 5.18 0.59 -9.17
CA GLY A 18 4.60 -0.32 -10.17
C GLY A 18 4.34 0.45 -11.45
N ALA A 19 5.41 0.78 -12.18
CA ALA A 19 5.25 1.42 -13.48
C ALA A 19 4.35 0.56 -14.40
N PHE A 20 3.33 1.22 -14.94
CA PHE A 20 2.63 0.94 -16.20
C PHE A 20 1.53 -0.12 -16.22
N LEU A 21 0.30 0.33 -15.95
CA LEU A 21 -0.80 0.04 -16.88
C LEU A 21 -0.83 1.14 -17.95
N VAL A 22 0.06 1.07 -18.95
CA VAL A 22 -0.23 1.76 -20.22
C VAL A 22 -1.42 1.00 -20.81
N SER A 23 -2.63 1.49 -20.60
CA SER A 23 -3.75 1.12 -21.45
C SER A 23 -3.32 1.38 -22.89
N PRO A 24 -3.27 0.37 -23.78
CA PRO A 24 -3.03 0.61 -25.20
C PRO A 24 -4.18 1.43 -25.83
N ALA A 25 -5.26 1.68 -25.09
CA ALA A 25 -6.37 2.57 -25.44
C ALA A 25 -6.07 4.08 -25.25
N ALA A 26 -4.86 4.49 -24.85
CA ALA A 26 -4.47 5.90 -24.74
C ALA A 26 -4.26 6.59 -26.11
N VAL A 27 -5.27 6.55 -26.98
CA VAL A 27 -5.63 7.61 -27.91
C VAL A 27 -6.94 8.19 -27.39
N ALA A 28 -6.83 9.30 -26.67
CA ALA A 28 -7.91 10.16 -26.16
C ALA A 28 -8.61 9.72 -24.86
N GLY A 29 -8.20 10.33 -23.75
CA GLY A 29 -9.01 10.50 -22.54
C GLY A 29 -8.31 10.02 -21.27
N GLU A 30 -7.85 10.98 -20.46
CA GLU A 30 -7.47 10.87 -19.03
C GLU A 30 -6.55 9.71 -18.61
N LYS A 31 -5.28 10.03 -18.36
CA LYS A 31 -4.37 9.15 -17.62
C LYS A 31 -4.80 9.15 -16.15
N LYS A 32 -5.37 8.05 -15.68
CA LYS A 32 -5.38 7.74 -14.24
C LYS A 32 -4.07 7.00 -13.95
N ASP A 33 -3.08 7.74 -13.46
CA ASP A 33 -1.86 7.15 -12.95
C ASP A 33 -2.20 6.60 -11.55
N HIS A 34 -2.47 5.29 -11.44
CA HIS A 34 -2.72 4.63 -10.16
C HIS A 34 -1.36 4.38 -9.49
N GLU A 35 -1.03 5.17 -8.48
CA GLU A 35 0.21 5.06 -7.69
C GLU A 35 -0.15 4.49 -6.31
N ILE A 36 0.22 3.23 -6.04
CA ILE A 36 0.01 2.61 -4.71
C ILE A 36 1.29 2.72 -3.90
N LEU A 37 1.17 3.31 -2.72
CA LEU A 37 2.28 3.72 -1.88
C LEU A 37 2.32 2.89 -0.57
N ILE A 38 3.46 2.32 -0.19
CA ILE A 38 3.67 1.66 1.12
C ILE A 38 5.06 2.02 1.68
N ASP A 39 5.14 3.10 2.45
CA ASP A 39 6.32 3.50 3.23
C ASP A 39 5.93 3.39 4.70
N ILE A 40 6.69 2.57 5.42
CA ILE A 40 6.50 2.38 6.85
C ILE A 40 7.80 2.77 7.53
N GLY A 41 8.11 4.07 7.45
CA GLY A 41 9.18 4.71 8.20
C GLY A 41 10.55 4.07 7.98
N GLY A 42 11.18 4.35 6.85
CA GLY A 42 12.62 4.16 6.71
C GLY A 42 13.39 5.02 7.71
N ASP A 43 14.39 4.45 8.39
CA ASP A 43 15.29 5.05 9.40
C ASP A 43 14.92 4.82 10.89
N GLY A 44 13.97 3.93 11.18
CA GLY A 44 13.70 3.48 12.56
C GLY A 44 12.93 4.47 13.42
N GLU A 45 12.32 5.49 12.79
CA GLU A 45 11.42 6.44 13.44
C GLU A 45 10.00 5.89 13.66
N LEU A 46 9.64 4.76 13.01
CA LEU A 46 8.31 4.15 13.10
C LEU A 46 7.81 3.97 14.53
N LEU A 47 8.68 3.55 15.46
CA LEU A 47 8.28 3.39 16.86
C LEU A 47 7.86 4.75 17.47
N GLN A 48 8.59 5.82 17.19
CA GLN A 48 8.29 7.14 17.75
C GLN A 48 6.98 7.69 17.20
N ASP A 49 6.70 7.44 15.91
CA ASP A 49 5.42 7.82 15.31
C ASP A 49 4.27 7.03 15.94
N LEU A 50 4.44 5.71 16.12
CA LEU A 50 3.43 4.86 16.79
C LEU A 50 3.22 5.19 18.28
N ILE A 51 4.23 5.75 18.96
CA ILE A 51 4.09 6.26 20.33
C ILE A 51 3.31 7.58 20.34
N ALA A 52 3.50 8.41 19.31
CA ALA A 52 2.82 9.69 19.19
C ALA A 52 1.36 9.57 18.71
N MET A 53 0.99 8.45 18.08
CA MET A 53 -0.35 8.21 17.57
C MET A 53 -1.40 8.13 18.68
N ASP A 54 -2.52 8.81 18.46
CA ASP A 54 -3.74 8.64 19.22
C ASP A 54 -4.80 7.81 18.46
N ALA A 55 -5.99 7.70 19.05
CA ALA A 55 -7.07 6.92 18.45
C ALA A 55 -7.61 7.52 17.13
N ALA A 56 -7.53 8.84 16.95
CA ALA A 56 -7.93 9.48 15.71
C ALA A 56 -6.90 9.20 14.61
N ASP A 57 -5.61 9.26 14.94
CA ASP A 57 -4.54 8.90 13.99
C ASP A 57 -4.66 7.45 13.52
N ILE A 58 -5.03 6.52 14.42
CA ILE A 58 -5.24 5.10 14.05
C ILE A 58 -6.44 4.95 13.10
N GLU A 59 -7.52 5.71 13.31
CA GLU A 59 -8.68 5.68 12.42
C GLU A 59 -8.38 6.33 11.06
N GLU A 60 -7.58 7.38 11.02
CA GLU A 60 -7.09 8.00 9.78
C GLU A 60 -6.26 6.99 8.97
N MET A 61 -5.29 6.34 9.62
CA MET A 61 -4.47 5.28 9.01
C MET A 61 -5.33 4.14 8.44
N ARG A 62 -6.37 3.69 9.16
CA ARG A 62 -7.34 2.70 8.63
C ARG A 62 -8.06 3.21 7.38
N GLY A 63 -8.40 4.49 7.36
CA GLY A 63 -8.99 5.16 6.20
C GLY A 63 -8.08 5.09 4.98
N GLU A 64 -6.80 5.41 5.14
CA GLU A 64 -5.80 5.34 4.07
C GLU A 64 -5.65 3.92 3.52
N PHE A 65 -5.59 2.89 4.38
CA PHE A 65 -5.57 1.49 3.93
C PHE A 65 -6.85 1.08 3.20
N ALA A 66 -8.01 1.59 3.63
CA ALA A 66 -9.27 1.34 2.95
C ALA A 66 -9.34 1.99 1.57
N GLU A 67 -8.80 3.21 1.43
CA GLU A 67 -8.67 3.91 0.15
C GLU A 67 -7.71 3.17 -0.80
N ALA A 68 -6.53 2.77 -0.32
CA ALA A 68 -5.59 1.98 -1.12
C ALA A 68 -6.20 0.67 -1.64
N ARG A 69 -6.99 -0.03 -0.82
CA ARG A 69 -7.75 -1.23 -1.27
C ARG A 69 -8.83 -0.90 -2.30
N ALA A 70 -9.46 0.27 -2.21
CA ALA A 70 -10.45 0.71 -3.19
C ALA A 70 -9.81 1.02 -4.55
N GLU A 71 -8.64 1.67 -4.54
CA GLU A 71 -7.85 1.93 -5.76
C GLU A 71 -7.40 0.63 -6.44
N ILE A 72 -6.93 -0.35 -5.66
CA ILE A 72 -6.61 -1.68 -6.19
C ILE A 72 -7.81 -2.31 -6.89
N LYS A 73 -9.00 -2.19 -6.30
CA LYS A 73 -10.24 -2.71 -6.88
C LYS A 73 -10.61 -2.00 -8.18
N GLU A 74 -10.40 -0.68 -8.26
CA GLU A 74 -10.60 0.08 -9.50
C GLU A 74 -9.60 -0.36 -10.59
N ALA A 75 -8.33 -0.54 -10.24
CA ALA A 75 -7.31 -1.03 -11.17
C ALA A 75 -7.64 -2.43 -11.72
N ILE A 76 -8.24 -3.32 -10.90
CA ILE A 76 -8.74 -4.62 -11.36
C ILE A 76 -9.87 -4.45 -12.39
N ALA A 77 -10.80 -3.53 -12.16
CA ALA A 77 -11.88 -3.25 -13.11
C ALA A 77 -11.33 -2.70 -14.43
N ASP A 78 -10.35 -1.80 -14.39
CA ASP A 78 -9.69 -1.25 -15.58
C ASP A 78 -9.00 -2.36 -16.40
N ILE A 79 -8.42 -3.37 -15.75
CA ILE A 79 -7.84 -4.55 -16.42
C ILE A 79 -8.91 -5.37 -17.15
N GLU A 80 -10.09 -5.54 -16.54
CA GLU A 80 -11.22 -6.24 -17.17
C GLU A 80 -11.75 -5.47 -18.38
N ASP A 81 -11.92 -4.16 -18.27
CA ASP A 81 -12.34 -3.30 -19.37
C ASP A 81 -11.33 -3.32 -20.52
N ALA A 82 -10.03 -3.24 -20.23
CA ALA A 82 -8.98 -3.34 -21.25
C ALA A 82 -9.02 -4.67 -22.02
N ARG A 83 -9.44 -5.77 -21.38
CA ARG A 83 -9.65 -7.06 -22.06
C ARG A 83 -10.85 -7.03 -22.99
N GLU A 84 -11.95 -6.41 -22.58
CA GLU A 84 -13.13 -6.24 -23.42
C GLU A 84 -12.81 -5.38 -24.65
N ASP A 85 -12.08 -4.28 -24.48
CA ASP A 85 -11.73 -3.34 -25.55
C ASP A 85 -10.89 -3.97 -26.67
N VAL A 86 -10.01 -4.92 -26.33
CA VAL A 86 -9.20 -5.62 -27.34
C VAL A 86 -9.95 -6.76 -28.03
N LYS A 87 -11.20 -7.07 -27.63
CA LYS A 87 -12.02 -8.08 -28.32
C LYS A 87 -12.34 -7.61 -29.72
N GLY A 88 -11.91 -8.39 -30.71
CA GLY A 88 -12.12 -8.07 -32.13
C GLY A 88 -11.03 -7.19 -32.74
N VAL A 89 -10.05 -6.72 -31.96
CA VAL A 89 -8.85 -6.06 -32.47
C VAL A 89 -7.82 -7.13 -32.89
N PRO A 90 -7.45 -7.24 -34.18
CA PRO A 90 -6.46 -8.23 -34.61
C PRO A 90 -5.13 -8.05 -33.88
N GLY A 91 -4.70 -9.08 -33.15
CA GLY A 91 -3.46 -9.05 -32.36
C GLY A 91 -3.56 -8.32 -31.01
N GLY A 92 -4.67 -7.63 -30.71
CA GLY A 92 -4.85 -6.86 -29.47
C GLY A 92 -4.66 -7.71 -28.21
N GLY A 93 -5.25 -8.91 -28.18
CA GLY A 93 -5.10 -9.83 -27.05
C GLY A 93 -3.67 -10.36 -26.84
N VAL A 94 -2.84 -10.45 -27.88
CA VAL A 94 -1.42 -10.86 -27.74
C VAL A 94 -0.60 -9.73 -27.15
N ILE A 95 -0.81 -8.50 -27.63
CA ILE A 95 -0.15 -7.30 -27.12
C ILE A 95 -0.52 -7.09 -25.65
N LEU A 96 -1.81 -7.20 -25.31
CA LEU A 96 -2.30 -7.04 -23.94
C LEU A 96 -1.68 -8.06 -22.99
N LYS A 97 -1.59 -9.33 -23.40
CA LYS A 97 -0.93 -10.38 -22.60
C LYS A 97 0.54 -10.09 -22.31
N ILE A 98 1.27 -9.55 -23.29
CA ILE A 98 2.69 -9.16 -23.09
C ILE A 98 2.78 -7.99 -22.12
N ALA A 99 1.90 -6.99 -22.27
CA ALA A 99 1.83 -5.84 -21.37
C ALA A 99 1.53 -6.27 -19.93
N PHE A 100 0.49 -7.08 -19.73
CA PHE A 100 0.13 -7.57 -18.40
C PHE A 100 1.18 -8.50 -17.78
N ALA A 101 1.83 -9.36 -18.56
CA ALA A 101 2.93 -10.18 -18.06
C ALA A 101 4.10 -9.31 -17.55
N THR A 102 4.40 -8.22 -18.25
CA THR A 102 5.44 -7.27 -17.86
C THR A 102 5.03 -6.51 -16.59
N ALA A 103 3.83 -5.94 -16.59
CA ALA A 103 3.27 -5.21 -15.44
C ALA A 103 3.24 -6.10 -14.19
N ARG A 104 2.78 -7.34 -14.32
CA ARG A 104 2.75 -8.32 -13.24
C ARG A 104 4.14 -8.60 -12.68
N SER A 105 5.12 -8.86 -13.54
CA SER A 105 6.48 -9.18 -13.10
C SER A 105 7.08 -8.03 -12.29
N SER A 106 6.87 -6.79 -12.76
CA SER A 106 7.36 -5.59 -12.05
C SER A 106 6.60 -5.38 -10.74
N ALA A 107 5.27 -5.46 -10.77
CA ALA A 107 4.42 -5.25 -9.61
C ALA A 107 4.70 -6.30 -8.52
N SER A 108 4.83 -7.58 -8.87
CA SER A 108 5.07 -8.65 -7.88
C SER A 108 6.37 -8.42 -7.10
N ILE A 109 7.45 -8.02 -7.79
CA ILE A 109 8.74 -7.75 -7.13
C ILE A 109 8.61 -6.56 -6.18
N ALA A 110 8.02 -5.47 -6.64
CA ALA A 110 7.84 -4.26 -5.82
C ALA A 110 6.95 -4.53 -4.60
N ILE A 111 5.83 -5.23 -4.79
CA ILE A 111 4.88 -5.60 -3.73
C ILE A 111 5.56 -6.48 -2.68
N ASP A 112 6.25 -7.54 -3.11
CA ASP A 112 6.93 -8.46 -2.20
C ASP A 112 8.00 -7.73 -1.37
N GLU A 113 8.80 -6.87 -2.01
CA GLU A 113 9.85 -6.10 -1.34
C GLU A 113 9.25 -5.10 -0.34
N GLY A 114 8.25 -4.31 -0.75
CA GLY A 114 7.64 -3.30 0.11
C GLY A 114 6.88 -3.91 1.29
N LEU A 115 6.08 -4.97 1.08
CA LEU A 115 5.39 -5.65 2.17
C LEU A 115 6.36 -6.34 3.14
N SER A 116 7.46 -6.90 2.63
CA SER A 116 8.50 -7.49 3.49
C SER A 116 9.17 -6.42 4.36
N GLN A 117 9.58 -5.29 3.75
CA GLN A 117 10.20 -4.17 4.48
C GLN A 117 9.26 -3.59 5.54
N ALA A 118 7.99 -3.33 5.17
CA ALA A 118 6.93 -2.89 6.07
C ALA A 118 6.79 -3.79 7.30
N ARG A 119 6.73 -5.11 7.10
CA ARG A 119 6.64 -6.09 8.18
C ARG A 119 7.88 -6.14 9.06
N GLU A 120 9.06 -5.99 8.46
CA GLU A 120 10.33 -5.93 9.19
C GLU A 120 10.43 -4.69 10.08
N GLU A 121 10.00 -3.53 9.60
CA GLU A 121 9.95 -2.30 10.38
C GLU A 121 8.96 -2.42 11.54
N ILE A 122 7.75 -2.94 11.31
CA ILE A 122 6.77 -3.20 12.39
C ILE A 122 7.35 -4.17 13.43
N ALA A 123 8.02 -5.24 12.99
CA ALA A 123 8.67 -6.18 13.89
C ALA A 123 9.86 -5.56 14.65
N ARG A 124 10.53 -4.56 14.08
CA ARG A 124 11.56 -3.77 14.78
C ARG A 124 10.93 -2.84 15.81
N ALA A 125 9.89 -2.09 15.45
CA ALA A 125 9.17 -1.21 16.36
C ALA A 125 8.60 -1.98 17.56
N GLU A 126 7.97 -3.13 17.33
CA GLU A 126 7.44 -3.98 18.42
C GLU A 126 8.55 -4.48 19.36
N ARG A 127 9.72 -4.84 18.82
CA ARG A 127 10.87 -5.24 19.65
C ARG A 127 11.40 -4.08 20.48
N ALA A 128 11.54 -2.91 19.88
CA ALA A 128 12.04 -1.71 20.55
C ALA A 128 11.08 -1.20 21.63
N LEU A 129 9.77 -1.26 21.40
CA LEU A 129 8.73 -0.90 22.39
C LEU A 129 8.85 -1.67 23.72
N ARG A 130 9.40 -2.89 23.70
CA ARG A 130 9.60 -3.72 24.91
C ARG A 130 10.64 -3.13 25.86
N THR A 131 11.59 -2.38 25.32
CA THR A 131 12.71 -1.80 26.07
C THR A 131 12.60 -0.27 26.21
N GLU A 132 11.68 0.35 25.48
CA GLU A 132 11.47 1.80 25.49
C GLU A 132 10.88 2.28 26.84
N ASP A 133 11.39 3.42 27.31
CA ASP A 133 10.93 4.08 28.54
C ASP A 133 9.67 4.92 28.28
N VAL A 134 8.55 4.23 28.09
CA VAL A 134 7.21 4.81 27.93
C VAL A 134 6.27 4.38 29.05
N SER A 135 5.24 5.18 29.28
CA SER A 135 4.18 4.87 30.24
C SER A 135 3.41 3.59 29.85
N ALA A 136 2.66 3.04 30.82
CA ALA A 136 1.83 1.85 30.56
C ALA A 136 0.72 2.13 29.54
N ASP A 137 0.16 3.35 29.57
CA ASP A 137 -0.91 3.77 28.67
C ASP A 137 -0.38 3.96 27.25
N GLU A 138 0.73 4.68 27.06
CA GLU A 138 1.41 4.83 25.75
C GLU A 138 1.76 3.46 25.19
N ARG A 139 2.37 2.57 25.99
CA ARG A 139 2.71 1.22 25.55
C ARG A 139 1.49 0.44 25.06
N THR A 140 0.36 0.56 25.75
CA THR A 140 -0.89 -0.12 25.36
C THR A 140 -1.44 0.46 24.05
N GLN A 141 -1.42 1.78 23.89
CA GLN A 141 -1.85 2.45 22.66
C GLN A 141 -0.96 2.09 21.46
N THR A 142 0.35 2.14 21.63
CA THR A 142 1.31 1.73 20.58
C THR A 142 1.13 0.27 20.20
N GLN A 143 0.81 -0.64 21.15
CA GLN A 143 0.48 -2.02 20.83
C GLN A 143 -0.79 -2.17 19.99
N VAL A 144 -1.81 -1.35 20.25
CA VAL A 144 -3.02 -1.29 19.42
C VAL A 144 -2.71 -0.78 18.02
N ALA A 145 -1.90 0.27 17.89
CA ALA A 145 -1.46 0.80 16.60
C ALA A 145 -0.68 -0.26 15.79
N ILE A 146 0.28 -0.95 16.42
CA ILE A 146 1.04 -2.05 15.80
C ILE A 146 0.12 -3.20 15.35
N ALA A 147 -0.85 -3.59 16.19
CA ALA A 147 -1.80 -4.64 15.84
C ALA A 147 -2.66 -4.24 14.63
N THR A 148 -3.10 -2.98 14.59
CA THR A 148 -3.88 -2.43 13.47
C THR A 148 -3.06 -2.40 12.18
N LEU A 149 -1.81 -1.92 12.22
CA LEU A 149 -0.92 -1.93 11.06
C LEU A 149 -0.74 -3.33 10.45
N ARG A 150 -0.61 -4.36 11.31
CA ARG A 150 -0.49 -5.75 10.85
C ARG A 150 -1.75 -6.23 10.14
N GLU A 151 -2.91 -6.00 10.75
CA GLU A 151 -4.21 -6.39 10.19
C GLU A 151 -4.48 -5.71 8.84
N GLU A 152 -4.18 -4.41 8.75
CA GLU A 152 -4.38 -3.64 7.53
C GLU A 152 -3.39 -4.03 6.43
N LEU A 153 -2.12 -4.32 6.76
CA LEU A 153 -1.15 -4.85 5.81
C LEU A 153 -1.52 -6.23 5.27
N ASP A 154 -2.05 -7.12 6.11
CA ASP A 154 -2.51 -8.43 5.65
C ASP A 154 -3.71 -8.28 4.70
N SER A 155 -4.61 -7.35 4.99
CA SER A 155 -5.74 -7.02 4.11
C SER A 155 -5.29 -6.38 2.79
N LEU A 156 -4.28 -5.52 2.83
CA LEU A 156 -3.67 -4.90 1.65
C LEU A 156 -2.95 -5.93 0.79
N GLN A 157 -2.21 -6.85 1.39
CA GLN A 157 -1.58 -7.96 0.67
C GLN A 157 -2.63 -8.77 -0.10
N ALA A 158 -3.75 -9.13 0.53
CA ALA A 158 -4.80 -9.90 -0.14
C ALA A 158 -5.35 -9.16 -1.38
N ALA A 159 -5.57 -7.85 -1.29
CA ALA A 159 -6.01 -7.05 -2.43
C ALA A 159 -4.94 -7.00 -3.54
N LEU A 160 -3.67 -6.85 -3.18
CA LEU A 160 -2.55 -6.84 -4.14
C LEU A 160 -2.38 -8.19 -4.83
N GLU A 161 -2.59 -9.30 -4.12
CA GLU A 161 -2.61 -10.65 -4.70
C GLU A 161 -3.75 -10.80 -5.73
N ASP A 162 -4.93 -10.27 -5.43
CA ASP A 162 -6.05 -10.24 -6.39
C ASP A 162 -5.69 -9.43 -7.65
N LEU A 163 -4.99 -8.30 -7.52
CA LEU A 163 -4.48 -7.52 -8.65
C LEU A 163 -3.46 -8.30 -9.50
N ILE A 164 -2.52 -8.98 -8.85
CA ILE A 164 -1.51 -9.81 -9.54
C ILE A 164 -2.18 -10.96 -10.30
N GLU A 165 -3.23 -11.56 -9.74
CA GLU A 165 -4.01 -12.60 -10.42
C GLU A 165 -4.87 -12.00 -11.55
N ALA A 166 -5.43 -10.80 -11.35
CA ALA A 166 -6.12 -10.07 -12.41
C ALA A 166 -5.20 -9.79 -13.60
N LEU A 167 -3.89 -9.64 -13.43
CA LEU A 167 -2.93 -9.50 -14.54
C LEU A 167 -2.57 -10.81 -15.25
N ARG A 168 -2.97 -11.98 -14.72
CA ARG A 168 -2.57 -13.30 -15.24
C ARG A 168 -3.45 -13.83 -16.38
N ALA A 169 -4.76 -13.55 -16.33
CA ALA A 169 -5.75 -14.14 -17.25
C ALA A 169 -5.76 -13.49 -18.65
#